data_AF-A0A2D5EPD9-F1
#
_entry.id   AF-A0A2D5EPD9-F1
#
_cell.length_a   1.000
_cell.length_b   1.000
_cell.length_c   1.000
_cell.angle_alpha   90.00
_cell.angle_beta   90.00
_cell.angle_gamma   90.00
#
_symmetry.space_group_name_H-M   'P 1'
#
loop_
_entity.id
_entity.type
_entity.pdbx_description
1 polymer ?
#
loop_
_entity_poly.entity_id
_entity_poly.type
_entity_poly.pdbx_seq_one_letter_code
_entity_poly.pdbx_strand_id
1 'polypeptide(L)'
;MRLALSLFASLLTLPACGGGGSGPSGTDGGAPDAEVADDGGTELRDGGADARVDVDAGPPPLRDCEGDYVVRTRAELEALYGCRTIGGSLTVDGLPGPDLGALSTLEEVGGDLAIRDAEITTLTHLAGLTRVGGDLALEDDEELGDLEGLGALARIGGTLSITSMRDLETLAGLGPVTTLAALRVEENGALADLAGLAGLTNVEGDVLVAGHLALTSLDGLDDLASVGGDLNLIRDWALSDLGA
;
A
#
# COMPACT_ATOMS: atom_id res chain seq x y z
N MET A 1 -11.22 -7.90 -28.51
CA MET A 1 -10.05 -8.67 -29.00
C MET A 1 -8.95 -8.38 -28.01
N ARG A 2 -8.81 -9.23 -26.97
CA ARG A 2 -7.93 -9.01 -25.82
C ARG A 2 -6.48 -9.24 -26.25
N LEU A 3 -5.65 -8.20 -26.24
CA LEU A 3 -4.20 -8.38 -26.29
C LEU A 3 -3.71 -8.46 -24.84
N ALA A 4 -3.42 -9.68 -24.40
CA ALA A 4 -2.62 -9.91 -23.22
C ALA A 4 -1.15 -9.61 -23.58
N LEU A 5 -0.57 -8.63 -22.92
CA LEU A 5 0.87 -8.35 -22.93
C LEU A 5 1.23 -8.12 -21.45
N SER A 6 1.76 -9.10 -20.75
CA SER A 6 3.18 -9.08 -20.42
C SER A 6 3.60 -10.41 -19.79
N LEU A 7 4.50 -11.13 -20.47
CA LEU A 7 5.35 -12.15 -19.88
C LEU A 7 6.54 -11.44 -19.22
N PHE A 8 6.78 -11.64 -17.91
CA PHE A 8 8.13 -11.78 -17.32
C PHE A 8 8.00 -12.32 -15.89
N ALA A 9 7.78 -13.63 -15.77
CA ALA A 9 8.01 -14.35 -14.50
C ALA A 9 9.52 -14.53 -14.32
N SER A 10 10.19 -13.52 -13.77
CA SER A 10 11.53 -13.68 -13.21
C SER A 10 11.36 -14.02 -11.74
N LEU A 11 11.69 -15.26 -11.35
CA LEU A 11 11.83 -15.63 -9.94
C LEU A 11 13.01 -14.86 -9.35
N LEU A 12 12.79 -13.62 -8.92
CA LEU A 12 13.66 -12.95 -7.96
C LEU A 12 13.12 -13.26 -6.58
N THR A 13 13.93 -13.99 -5.82
CA THR A 13 13.83 -14.01 -4.36
C THR A 13 13.75 -12.57 -3.86
N LEU A 14 12.68 -12.22 -3.13
CA LEU A 14 12.53 -10.91 -2.51
C LEU A 14 13.81 -10.55 -1.75
N PRO A 15 14.34 -9.33 -1.88
CA PRO A 15 15.44 -8.88 -1.04
C PRO A 15 15.00 -9.01 0.42
N ALA A 16 15.78 -9.76 1.20
CA ALA A 16 15.51 -9.94 2.61
C ALA A 16 15.52 -8.58 3.28
N CYS A 17 14.42 -8.20 3.93
CA CYS A 17 14.39 -7.03 4.77
C CYS A 17 15.48 -7.17 5.84
N GLY A 18 16.47 -6.27 5.82
CA GLY A 18 17.64 -6.34 6.70
C GLY A 18 17.22 -6.28 8.16
N GLY A 19 17.32 -7.41 8.86
CA GLY A 19 17.18 -7.44 10.32
C GLY A 19 18.38 -6.76 10.96
N GLY A 20 18.23 -5.51 11.39
CA GLY A 20 19.19 -4.79 12.21
C GLY A 20 19.35 -5.44 13.59
N GLY A 21 20.07 -6.55 13.66
CA GLY A 21 20.43 -7.21 14.91
C GLY A 21 21.50 -6.43 15.66
N SER A 22 21.08 -5.58 16.61
CA SER A 22 21.98 -5.10 17.66
C SER A 22 22.00 -6.12 18.80
N GLY A 23 22.92 -7.09 18.72
CA GLY A 23 23.18 -8.01 19.84
C GLY A 23 23.97 -7.31 20.95
N PRO A 24 23.66 -7.53 22.24
CA PRO A 24 24.46 -7.00 23.33
C PRO A 24 25.77 -7.79 23.49
N SER A 25 26.90 -7.11 23.41
CA SER A 25 28.22 -7.61 23.78
C SER A 25 28.30 -7.79 25.30
N GLY A 26 28.60 -8.99 25.77
CA GLY A 26 28.86 -9.28 27.18
C GLY A 26 30.25 -8.82 27.65
N THR A 27 30.40 -8.70 28.97
CA THR A 27 31.65 -8.98 29.69
C THR A 27 31.35 -9.56 31.06
N ASP A 28 32.03 -10.68 31.33
CA ASP A 28 32.12 -11.44 32.57
C ASP A 28 32.54 -10.61 33.81
N GLY A 29 32.17 -11.12 34.98
CA GLY A 29 32.85 -10.77 36.23
C GLY A 29 32.26 -11.37 37.50
N GLY A 30 32.87 -12.45 37.99
CA GLY A 30 33.11 -12.65 39.44
C GLY A 30 32.15 -13.57 40.21
N ALA A 31 32.64 -14.77 40.54
CA ALA A 31 32.20 -15.56 41.69
C ALA A 31 32.62 -14.87 43.02
N PRO A 32 32.05 -15.27 44.18
CA PRO A 32 32.71 -16.34 44.93
C PRO A 32 31.77 -17.32 45.66
N ASP A 33 32.43 -18.36 46.18
CA ASP A 33 31.96 -19.58 46.85
C ASP A 33 31.10 -19.40 48.11
N ALA A 34 30.27 -20.41 48.39
CA ALA A 34 30.00 -20.91 49.74
C ALA A 34 29.45 -22.35 49.69
N GLU A 35 29.76 -23.10 50.74
CA GLU A 35 29.86 -24.56 50.80
C GLU A 35 28.59 -25.31 51.26
N VAL A 36 28.70 -26.65 51.18
CA VAL A 36 28.20 -27.71 52.10
C VAL A 36 27.05 -28.59 51.59
N ALA A 37 27.32 -29.89 51.74
CA ALA A 37 26.59 -31.10 51.38
C ALA A 37 25.34 -31.40 52.24
N ASP A 38 24.42 -32.23 51.75
CA ASP A 38 24.28 -33.66 52.13
C ASP A 38 22.91 -34.27 51.76
N ASP A 39 22.99 -35.56 51.44
CA ASP A 39 22.03 -36.68 51.41
C ASP A 39 20.68 -36.70 50.65
N GLY A 40 20.62 -37.68 49.73
CA GLY A 40 19.66 -38.78 49.74
C GLY A 40 18.16 -38.51 49.86
N GLY A 41 17.41 -38.86 48.79
CA GLY A 41 15.99 -39.17 48.94
C GLY A 41 15.17 -39.06 47.66
N THR A 42 14.81 -40.22 47.11
CA THR A 42 13.78 -40.43 46.09
C THR A 42 12.51 -39.62 46.30
N GLU A 43 11.95 -39.01 45.25
CA GLU A 43 10.50 -39.01 44.99
C GLU A 43 10.19 -38.52 43.56
N LEU A 44 9.49 -39.40 42.82
CA LEU A 44 8.85 -39.11 41.54
C LEU A 44 7.81 -38.01 41.75
N ARG A 45 7.98 -36.87 41.09
CA ARG A 45 6.92 -35.88 40.94
C ARG A 45 6.79 -35.46 39.48
N ASP A 46 5.67 -35.90 38.93
CA ASP A 46 4.98 -35.40 37.76
C ASP A 46 5.11 -33.87 37.70
N GLY A 47 5.97 -33.39 36.80
CA GLY A 47 6.26 -31.98 36.60
C GLY A 47 5.93 -31.67 35.15
N GLY A 48 4.74 -31.09 34.96
CA GLY A 48 4.22 -30.66 33.66
C GLY A 48 5.31 -29.97 32.85
N ALA A 49 5.47 -30.44 31.62
CA ALA A 49 6.12 -29.70 30.57
C ALA A 49 5.24 -28.49 30.23
N ASP A 50 5.26 -27.49 31.12
CA ASP A 50 4.82 -26.15 30.81
C ASP A 50 5.87 -25.58 29.87
N ALA A 51 5.77 -25.99 28.60
CA ALA A 51 6.27 -25.20 27.50
C ALA A 51 5.61 -23.83 27.68
N ARG A 52 6.36 -22.89 28.25
CA ARG A 52 6.02 -21.48 28.21
C ARG A 52 5.94 -21.16 26.73
N VAL A 53 4.73 -21.20 26.21
CA VAL A 53 4.37 -20.50 24.99
C VAL A 53 4.74 -19.05 25.32
N ASP A 54 5.74 -18.52 24.63
CA ASP A 54 6.06 -17.11 24.66
C ASP A 54 4.87 -16.34 24.05
N VAL A 55 3.77 -16.24 24.79
CA VAL A 55 2.60 -15.40 24.49
C VAL A 55 2.90 -13.98 24.98
N ASP A 56 3.95 -13.37 24.44
CA ASP A 56 4.05 -11.91 24.29
C ASP A 56 5.27 -11.55 23.42
N ALA A 57 5.33 -12.10 22.20
CA ALA A 57 6.04 -11.36 21.16
C ALA A 57 5.15 -10.16 20.84
N GLY A 58 5.39 -9.03 21.53
CA GLY A 58 4.77 -7.75 21.19
C GLY A 58 4.88 -7.49 19.68
N PRO A 59 4.05 -6.58 19.12
CA PRO A 59 4.03 -6.32 17.68
C PRO A 59 5.47 -6.15 17.19
N PRO A 60 5.88 -6.89 16.13
CA PRO A 60 7.27 -6.89 15.71
C PRO A 60 7.74 -5.46 15.50
N PRO A 61 9.00 -5.15 15.82
CA PRO A 61 9.51 -3.80 15.68
C PRO A 61 9.32 -3.35 14.24
N LEU A 62 8.73 -2.17 14.09
CA LEU A 62 8.61 -1.49 12.80
C LEU A 62 10.00 -1.39 12.17
N ARG A 63 10.10 -1.69 10.88
CA ARG A 63 11.36 -1.73 10.16
C ARG A 63 11.25 -0.99 8.83
N ASP A 64 12.39 -0.49 8.38
CA ASP A 64 12.52 0.16 7.08
C ASP A 64 13.01 -0.90 6.07
N CYS A 65 12.23 -1.10 5.01
CA CYS A 65 12.42 -2.12 4.00
C CYS A 65 13.11 -1.50 2.79
N GLU A 66 14.26 -2.01 2.37
CA GLU A 66 15.05 -1.43 1.27
C GLU A 66 14.88 -2.23 -0.04
N GLY A 67 14.89 -1.52 -1.16
CA GLY A 67 14.76 -2.08 -2.49
C GLY A 67 13.32 -2.16 -2.99
N ASP A 68 13.17 -2.78 -4.15
CA ASP A 68 11.89 -2.93 -4.84
C ASP A 68 11.25 -4.27 -4.50
N TYR A 69 9.93 -4.26 -4.29
CA TYR A 69 9.15 -5.43 -3.92
C TYR A 69 8.07 -5.68 -4.97
N VAL A 70 7.97 -6.93 -5.42
CA VAL A 70 6.88 -7.38 -6.28
C VAL A 70 6.15 -8.51 -5.60
N VAL A 71 4.88 -8.29 -5.30
CA VAL A 71 4.02 -9.17 -4.53
C VAL A 71 2.97 -9.77 -5.46
N ARG A 72 3.02 -11.08 -5.64
CA ARG A 72 2.05 -11.87 -6.43
C ARG A 72 1.39 -12.96 -5.62
N THR A 73 1.90 -13.22 -4.43
CA THR A 73 1.43 -14.28 -3.54
C THR A 73 1.28 -13.78 -2.11
N ARG A 74 0.44 -14.49 -1.33
CA ARG A 74 0.25 -14.20 0.09
C ARG A 74 1.53 -14.29 0.90
N ALA A 75 2.38 -15.27 0.59
CA ALA A 75 3.67 -15.42 1.26
C ALA A 75 4.62 -14.23 1.01
N GLU A 76 4.60 -13.66 -0.20
CA GLU A 76 5.37 -12.46 -0.54
C GLU A 76 4.82 -11.21 0.17
N LEU A 77 3.48 -11.10 0.27
CA LEU A 77 2.83 -10.04 1.04
C LEU A 77 3.19 -10.13 2.53
N GLU A 78 3.11 -11.32 3.12
CA GLU A 78 3.47 -11.57 4.53
C GLU A 78 4.93 -11.23 4.84
N ALA A 79 5.83 -11.32 3.84
CA ALA A 79 7.22 -10.92 4.01
C ALA A 79 7.38 -9.41 4.29
N LEU A 80 6.38 -8.59 3.91
CA LEU A 80 6.33 -7.15 4.17
C LEU A 80 5.73 -6.78 5.52
N TYR A 81 5.31 -7.75 6.33
CA TYR A 81 4.77 -7.48 7.66
C TYR A 81 5.76 -6.68 8.51
N GLY A 82 5.26 -5.59 9.12
CA GLY A 82 6.04 -4.67 9.94
C GLY A 82 6.91 -3.68 9.15
N CYS A 83 6.88 -3.69 7.81
CA CYS A 83 7.47 -2.62 7.01
C CYS A 83 6.74 -1.30 7.28
N ARG A 84 7.48 -0.30 7.74
CA ARG A 84 6.98 1.07 7.89
C ARG A 84 7.29 1.92 6.67
N THR A 85 8.47 1.78 6.11
CA THR A 85 8.86 2.48 4.89
C THR A 85 9.40 1.47 3.89
N ILE A 86 9.09 1.63 2.61
CA ILE A 86 9.75 0.91 1.51
C ILE A 86 10.61 1.92 0.77
N GLY A 87 11.92 1.74 0.74
CA GLY A 87 12.85 2.68 0.09
C GLY A 87 12.76 2.69 -1.44
N GLY A 88 12.34 1.58 -2.04
CA GLY A 88 12.12 1.44 -3.48
C GLY A 88 10.64 1.45 -3.86
N SER A 89 10.30 0.76 -4.94
CA SER A 89 8.92 0.62 -5.45
C SER A 89 8.23 -0.63 -4.88
N LEU A 90 6.92 -0.57 -4.68
CA LEU A 90 6.07 -1.71 -4.32
C LEU A 90 5.06 -1.96 -5.44
N THR A 91 5.08 -3.15 -6.01
CA THR A 91 4.10 -3.61 -6.99
C THR A 91 3.34 -4.81 -6.44
N VAL A 92 2.03 -4.69 -6.26
CA VAL A 92 1.11 -5.80 -6.01
C VAL A 92 0.43 -6.15 -7.33
N ASP A 93 0.56 -7.39 -7.78
CA ASP A 93 0.22 -7.83 -9.14
C ASP A 93 -0.37 -9.24 -9.10
N GLY A 94 -1.66 -9.40 -9.39
CA GLY A 94 -2.29 -10.72 -9.43
C GLY A 94 -2.47 -11.37 -8.06
N LEU A 95 -2.57 -10.58 -6.98
CA LEU A 95 -2.64 -11.10 -5.62
C LEU A 95 -4.04 -11.71 -5.36
N PRO A 96 -4.15 -12.99 -4.95
CA PRO A 96 -5.46 -13.58 -4.68
C PRO A 96 -6.06 -13.09 -3.36
N GLY A 97 -7.34 -12.71 -3.40
CA GLY A 97 -8.15 -12.28 -2.26
C GLY A 97 -7.94 -10.84 -1.78
N PRO A 98 -8.84 -10.32 -0.93
CA PRO A 98 -9.02 -8.86 -0.81
C PRO A 98 -8.12 -8.13 0.19
N ASP A 99 -7.41 -8.87 1.04
CA ASP A 99 -6.75 -8.30 2.23
C ASP A 99 -5.28 -7.90 1.97
N LEU A 100 -4.91 -6.65 2.27
CA LEU A 100 -3.55 -6.10 2.25
C LEU A 100 -2.94 -5.93 3.65
N GLY A 101 -3.41 -6.66 4.65
CA GLY A 101 -3.15 -6.44 6.08
C GLY A 101 -1.67 -6.41 6.49
N ALA A 102 -0.77 -7.03 5.71
CA ALA A 102 0.67 -6.92 5.94
C ALA A 102 1.22 -5.49 5.75
N LEU A 103 0.50 -4.65 5.00
CA LEU A 103 0.85 -3.26 4.71
C LEU A 103 0.23 -2.27 5.71
N SER A 104 -0.48 -2.75 6.74
CA SER A 104 -1.16 -1.90 7.75
C SER A 104 -0.24 -0.93 8.50
N THR A 105 1.07 -1.19 8.52
CA THR A 105 2.07 -0.32 9.15
C THR A 105 2.80 0.58 8.16
N LEU A 106 2.52 0.47 6.86
CA LEU A 106 3.23 1.17 5.81
C LEU A 106 2.83 2.66 5.80
N GLU A 107 3.82 3.52 5.97
CA GLU A 107 3.69 4.97 6.02
C GLU A 107 4.25 5.66 4.77
N GLU A 108 5.27 5.07 4.12
CA GLU A 108 5.94 5.65 2.96
C GLU A 108 6.41 4.58 1.96
N VAL A 109 6.23 4.86 0.67
CA VAL A 109 6.91 4.18 -0.45
C VAL A 109 7.79 5.21 -1.15
N GLY A 110 9.10 4.97 -1.22
CA GLY A 110 10.09 5.89 -1.76
C GLY A 110 10.07 5.98 -3.29
N GLY A 111 9.70 4.88 -3.95
CA GLY A 111 9.48 4.81 -5.39
C GLY A 111 7.99 4.81 -5.75
N ASP A 112 7.63 3.97 -6.72
CA ASP A 112 6.27 3.82 -7.22
C ASP A 112 5.48 2.84 -6.35
N LEU A 113 4.18 3.08 -6.20
CA LEU A 113 3.23 2.12 -5.66
C LEU A 113 2.25 1.73 -6.76
N ALA A 114 2.26 0.46 -7.15
CA ALA A 114 1.32 -0.08 -8.11
C ALA A 114 0.53 -1.23 -7.47
N ILE A 115 -0.81 -1.18 -7.55
CA ILE A 115 -1.70 -2.27 -7.18
C ILE A 115 -2.52 -2.61 -8.42
N ARG A 116 -2.40 -3.85 -8.86
CA ARG A 116 -2.95 -4.33 -10.13
C ARG A 116 -3.53 -5.73 -9.97
N ASP A 117 -4.73 -5.95 -10.48
CA ASP A 117 -5.34 -7.30 -10.56
C ASP A 117 -5.26 -8.05 -9.20
N ALA A 118 -5.48 -7.35 -8.08
CA ALA A 118 -5.23 -7.83 -6.73
C ALA A 118 -6.49 -8.29 -5.98
N GLU A 119 -7.63 -8.40 -6.67
CA GLU A 119 -8.94 -8.78 -6.11
C GLU A 119 -9.29 -8.01 -4.82
N ILE A 120 -8.77 -6.78 -4.67
CA ILE A 120 -8.98 -5.98 -3.47
C ILE A 120 -10.34 -5.31 -3.48
N THR A 121 -10.96 -5.25 -2.31
CA THR A 121 -12.25 -4.59 -2.09
C THR A 121 -12.13 -3.36 -1.19
N THR A 122 -10.97 -3.14 -0.58
CA THR A 122 -10.71 -2.00 0.31
C THR A 122 -9.22 -1.66 0.37
N LEU A 123 -8.91 -0.37 0.53
CA LEU A 123 -7.56 0.13 0.80
C LEU A 123 -7.34 0.49 2.27
N THR A 124 -8.24 0.11 3.18
CA THR A 124 -8.16 0.44 4.61
C THR A 124 -6.84 0.02 5.28
N HIS A 125 -6.19 -1.02 4.76
CA HIS A 125 -4.85 -1.44 5.21
C HIS A 125 -3.73 -0.49 4.78
N LEU A 126 -4.00 0.53 3.97
CA LEU A 126 -3.08 1.62 3.63
C LEU A 126 -3.41 2.92 4.38
N ALA A 127 -4.26 2.88 5.41
CA ALA A 127 -4.66 4.06 6.19
C ALA A 127 -3.49 4.85 6.81
N GLY A 128 -2.32 4.22 6.99
CA GLY A 128 -1.10 4.86 7.45
C GLY A 128 -0.26 5.52 6.35
N LEU A 129 -0.52 5.24 5.08
CA LEU A 129 0.31 5.68 3.96
C LEU A 129 0.16 7.18 3.75
N THR A 130 1.25 7.91 3.97
CA THR A 130 1.29 9.38 3.87
C THR A 130 1.97 9.88 2.62
N ARG A 131 2.82 9.05 1.99
CA ARG A 131 3.68 9.46 0.88
C ARG A 131 4.00 8.31 -0.08
N VAL A 132 3.87 8.59 -1.37
CA VAL A 132 4.45 7.83 -2.48
C VAL A 132 5.43 8.75 -3.19
N GLY A 133 6.69 8.32 -3.33
CA GLY A 133 7.76 9.13 -3.88
C GLY A 133 7.73 9.24 -5.40
N GLY A 134 7.19 8.23 -6.08
CA GLY A 134 6.98 8.19 -7.53
C GLY A 134 5.49 8.15 -7.89
N ASP A 135 5.14 7.29 -8.83
CA ASP A 135 3.78 7.12 -9.34
C ASP A 135 2.92 6.28 -8.38
N LEU A 136 1.63 6.62 -8.27
CA LEU A 136 0.61 5.77 -7.66
C LEU A 136 -0.31 5.24 -8.76
N ALA A 137 -0.31 3.93 -8.97
CA ALA A 137 -1.12 3.25 -9.96
C ALA A 137 -2.08 2.25 -9.29
N LEU A 138 -3.38 2.42 -9.52
CA LEU A 138 -4.44 1.47 -9.17
C LEU A 138 -5.11 1.02 -10.46
N GLU A 139 -5.00 -0.26 -10.79
CA GLU A 139 -5.37 -0.79 -12.11
C GLU A 139 -6.11 -2.14 -12.00
N ASP A 140 -7.18 -2.32 -12.76
CA ASP A 140 -7.86 -3.62 -12.91
C ASP A 140 -8.40 -4.26 -11.61
N ASP A 141 -8.56 -3.49 -10.52
CA ASP A 141 -9.18 -3.93 -9.27
C ASP A 141 -10.70 -3.68 -9.30
N GLU A 142 -11.40 -4.53 -10.07
CA GLU A 142 -12.80 -4.29 -10.46
C GLU A 142 -13.80 -4.18 -9.29
N GLU A 143 -13.51 -4.75 -8.12
CA GLU A 143 -14.40 -4.81 -6.95
C GLU A 143 -14.19 -3.67 -5.93
N LEU A 144 -13.17 -2.83 -6.12
CA LEU A 144 -12.89 -1.71 -5.21
C LEU A 144 -13.83 -0.53 -5.51
N GLY A 145 -14.73 -0.23 -4.56
CA GLY A 145 -15.79 0.76 -4.72
C GLY A 145 -15.41 2.22 -4.42
N ASP A 146 -14.37 2.41 -3.61
CA ASP A 146 -13.85 3.72 -3.21
C ASP A 146 -12.34 3.63 -2.89
N LEU A 147 -11.72 4.77 -2.58
CA LEU A 147 -10.31 4.85 -2.19
C LEU A 147 -10.16 5.12 -0.69
N GLU A 148 -11.18 4.76 0.12
CA GLU A 148 -11.10 4.88 1.57
C GLU A 148 -9.95 4.01 2.09
N GLY A 149 -9.09 4.64 2.90
CA GLY A 149 -7.79 4.09 3.27
C GLY A 149 -6.62 4.88 2.71
N LEU A 150 -6.81 5.72 1.69
CA LEU A 150 -5.77 6.69 1.26
C LEU A 150 -5.91 8.07 1.92
N GLY A 151 -6.79 8.21 2.92
CA GLY A 151 -7.10 9.49 3.59
C GLY A 151 -5.93 10.17 4.32
N ALA A 152 -4.81 9.50 4.50
CA ALA A 152 -3.57 10.07 5.04
C ALA A 152 -2.56 10.47 3.95
N LEU A 153 -2.78 10.05 2.71
CA LEU A 153 -1.87 10.23 1.58
C LEU A 153 -1.84 11.69 1.17
N ALA A 154 -0.80 12.40 1.58
CA ALA A 154 -0.64 13.83 1.35
C ALA A 154 0.21 14.14 0.11
N ARG A 155 1.02 13.17 -0.36
CA ARG A 155 2.00 13.39 -1.42
C ARG A 155 2.13 12.17 -2.33
N ILE A 156 1.99 12.42 -3.63
CA ILE A 156 2.38 11.53 -4.72
C ILE A 156 3.39 12.31 -5.54
N GLY A 157 4.62 11.80 -5.67
CA GLY A 157 5.70 12.52 -6.36
C GLY A 157 5.57 12.52 -7.87
N GLY A 158 4.81 11.57 -8.42
CA GLY A 158 4.60 11.39 -9.85
C GLY A 158 3.13 11.46 -10.26
N THR A 159 2.76 10.53 -11.13
CA THR A 159 1.43 10.39 -11.73
C THR A 159 0.51 9.64 -10.78
N LEU A 160 -0.71 10.16 -10.59
CA LEU A 160 -1.81 9.36 -10.07
C LEU A 160 -2.56 8.73 -11.25
N SER A 161 -2.55 7.40 -11.32
CA SER A 161 -3.22 6.61 -12.35
C SER A 161 -4.28 5.71 -11.71
N ILE A 162 -5.55 5.87 -12.08
CA ILE A 162 -6.68 5.06 -11.62
C ILE A 162 -7.41 4.56 -12.85
N THR A 163 -7.23 3.29 -13.18
CA THR A 163 -7.64 2.73 -14.47
C THR A 163 -8.45 1.44 -14.32
N SER A 164 -9.54 1.32 -15.08
CA SER A 164 -10.31 0.08 -15.23
C SER A 164 -10.92 -0.47 -13.93
N MET A 165 -11.32 0.41 -13.02
CA MET A 165 -11.96 0.07 -11.75
C MET A 165 -13.49 0.04 -11.93
N ARG A 166 -14.06 -1.13 -12.24
CA ARG A 166 -15.48 -1.26 -12.66
C ARG A 166 -16.44 -0.69 -11.62
N ASP A 167 -16.31 -1.09 -10.36
CA ASP A 167 -17.25 -0.77 -9.29
C ASP A 167 -16.87 0.51 -8.52
N LEU A 168 -15.80 1.21 -8.92
CA LEU A 168 -15.35 2.45 -8.29
C LEU A 168 -16.38 3.58 -8.53
N GLU A 169 -17.16 3.90 -7.51
CA GLU A 169 -18.21 4.92 -7.56
C GLU A 169 -17.67 6.31 -7.21
N THR A 170 -16.57 6.38 -6.44
CA THR A 170 -16.03 7.64 -5.94
C THR A 170 -14.50 7.59 -5.74
N LEU A 171 -13.85 8.76 -5.86
CA LEU A 171 -12.44 8.95 -5.50
C LEU A 171 -12.23 9.33 -4.03
N ALA A 172 -13.26 9.18 -3.19
CA ALA A 172 -13.19 9.49 -1.76
C ALA A 172 -11.98 8.82 -1.10
N GLY A 173 -11.23 9.61 -0.33
CA GLY A 173 -9.94 9.20 0.25
C GLY A 173 -8.75 10.02 -0.26
N LEU A 174 -8.84 10.66 -1.43
CA LEU A 174 -7.74 11.46 -2.00
C LEU A 174 -7.74 12.95 -1.61
N GLY A 175 -8.66 13.38 -0.74
CA GLY A 175 -8.82 14.79 -0.35
C GLY A 175 -7.56 15.53 0.12
N PRO A 176 -6.56 14.91 0.78
CA PRO A 176 -5.32 15.59 1.17
C PRO A 176 -4.35 15.89 0.02
N VAL A 177 -4.51 15.25 -1.14
CA VAL A 177 -3.60 15.43 -2.29
C VAL A 177 -3.88 16.77 -2.95
N THR A 178 -2.89 17.67 -2.89
CA THR A 178 -3.03 19.06 -3.39
C THR A 178 -2.30 19.33 -4.70
N THR A 179 -1.29 18.53 -5.01
CA THR A 179 -0.44 18.67 -6.19
C THR A 179 -0.09 17.31 -6.77
N LEU A 180 -0.09 17.19 -8.10
CA LEU A 180 0.34 15.99 -8.82
C LEU A 180 1.28 16.36 -9.97
N ALA A 181 2.14 15.41 -10.37
CA ALA A 181 2.90 15.58 -11.61
C ALA A 181 1.99 15.37 -12.83
N ALA A 182 1.12 14.37 -12.79
CA ALA A 182 0.09 14.13 -13.80
C ALA A 182 -1.11 13.40 -13.17
N LEU A 183 -2.27 13.52 -13.80
CA LEU A 183 -3.50 12.83 -13.39
C LEU A 183 -4.06 12.02 -14.56
N ARG A 184 -4.28 10.73 -14.33
CA ARG A 184 -4.87 9.80 -15.29
C ARG A 184 -5.99 9.03 -14.62
N VAL A 185 -7.23 9.31 -15.02
CA VAL A 185 -8.43 8.60 -14.54
C VAL A 185 -9.12 8.02 -15.76
N GLU A 186 -9.17 6.69 -15.87
CA GLU A 186 -9.57 6.04 -17.11
C GLU A 186 -10.43 4.80 -16.91
N GLU A 187 -11.45 4.65 -17.74
CA GLU A 187 -12.25 3.43 -17.86
C GLU A 187 -12.89 2.95 -16.53
N ASN A 188 -13.17 3.88 -15.60
CA ASN A 188 -13.85 3.60 -14.34
C ASN A 188 -15.37 3.69 -14.53
N GLY A 189 -16.02 2.55 -14.80
CA GLY A 189 -17.37 2.50 -15.35
C GLY A 189 -18.47 3.10 -14.46
N ALA A 190 -18.33 2.98 -13.13
CA ALA A 190 -19.30 3.45 -12.14
C ALA A 190 -19.01 4.87 -11.61
N LEU A 191 -17.86 5.45 -11.92
CA LEU A 191 -17.43 6.74 -11.38
C LEU A 191 -18.32 7.87 -11.94
N ALA A 192 -19.02 8.58 -11.05
CA ALA A 192 -20.04 9.58 -11.41
C ALA A 192 -19.52 11.03 -11.43
N ASP A 193 -18.50 11.33 -10.63
CA ASP A 193 -17.84 12.62 -10.49
C ASP A 193 -16.39 12.44 -10.03
N LEU A 194 -15.68 13.56 -9.77
CA LEU A 194 -14.30 13.58 -9.29
C LEU A 194 -14.18 14.17 -7.88
N ALA A 195 -15.26 14.15 -7.07
CA ALA A 195 -15.35 14.89 -5.80
C ALA A 195 -14.25 14.56 -4.79
N GLY A 196 -13.69 13.35 -4.86
CA GLY A 196 -12.55 12.93 -4.04
C GLY A 196 -11.26 13.73 -4.28
N LEU A 197 -11.17 14.47 -5.40
CA LEU A 197 -10.05 15.33 -5.77
C LEU A 197 -10.25 16.80 -5.38
N ALA A 198 -11.26 17.14 -4.57
CA ALA A 198 -11.59 18.52 -4.21
C ALA A 198 -10.43 19.35 -3.61
N GLY A 199 -9.38 18.70 -3.07
CA GLY A 199 -8.18 19.37 -2.58
C GLY A 199 -7.12 19.66 -3.65
N LEU A 200 -7.26 19.13 -4.86
CA LEU A 200 -6.26 19.22 -5.93
C LEU A 200 -6.24 20.61 -6.55
N THR A 201 -5.12 21.31 -6.39
CA THR A 201 -4.96 22.70 -6.83
C THR A 201 -4.05 22.86 -8.04
N ASN A 202 -3.13 21.93 -8.29
CA ASN A 202 -2.19 22.02 -9.40
C ASN A 202 -1.80 20.64 -9.94
N VAL A 203 -1.78 20.53 -11.26
CA VAL A 203 -1.17 19.40 -11.98
C VAL A 203 -0.07 19.95 -12.88
N GLU A 204 1.17 19.49 -12.68
CA GLU A 204 2.33 20.02 -13.41
C GLU A 204 2.35 19.62 -14.90
N GLY A 205 1.81 18.45 -15.21
CA GLY A 205 1.75 17.85 -16.54
C GLY A 205 0.31 17.71 -17.02
N ASP A 206 0.04 16.58 -17.67
CA ASP A 206 -1.25 16.33 -18.32
C ASP A 206 -2.32 15.87 -17.31
N VAL A 207 -3.56 16.24 -17.62
CA VAL A 207 -4.77 15.67 -17.01
C VAL A 207 -5.52 14.90 -18.10
N LEU A 208 -5.71 13.60 -17.88
CA LEU A 208 -6.49 12.74 -18.74
C LEU A 208 -7.64 12.13 -17.95
N VAL A 209 -8.86 12.46 -18.35
CA VAL A 209 -10.10 11.83 -17.89
C VAL A 209 -10.73 11.19 -19.11
N ALA A 210 -10.85 9.86 -19.13
CA ALA A 210 -11.33 9.21 -20.32
C ALA A 210 -12.08 7.88 -20.11
N GLY A 211 -13.08 7.64 -20.94
CA GLY A 211 -13.75 6.35 -21.06
C GLY A 211 -14.74 6.04 -19.93
N HIS A 212 -15.30 7.05 -19.27
CA HIS A 212 -16.30 6.85 -18.23
C HIS A 212 -17.72 6.76 -18.80
N LEU A 213 -18.48 5.77 -18.35
CA LEU A 213 -19.88 5.59 -18.75
C LEU A 213 -20.86 6.35 -17.86
N ALA A 214 -20.52 6.52 -16.59
CA ALA A 214 -21.37 7.15 -15.58
C ALA A 214 -20.96 8.60 -15.22
N LEU A 215 -19.77 9.06 -15.61
CA LEU A 215 -19.26 10.37 -15.24
C LEU A 215 -20.15 11.48 -15.82
N THR A 216 -20.83 12.24 -14.95
CA THR A 216 -21.79 13.28 -15.35
C THR A 216 -21.25 14.70 -15.20
N SER A 217 -20.30 14.90 -14.28
CA SER A 217 -19.67 16.18 -13.97
C SER A 217 -18.17 16.02 -13.68
N LEU A 218 -17.45 17.15 -13.70
CA LEU A 218 -16.06 17.26 -13.24
C LEU A 218 -15.97 17.82 -11.81
N ASP A 219 -17.08 17.77 -11.06
CA ASP A 219 -17.14 18.26 -9.67
C ASP A 219 -16.02 17.62 -8.86
N GLY A 220 -15.36 18.41 -8.01
CA GLY A 220 -14.12 18.01 -7.33
C GLY A 220 -12.84 18.50 -8.00
N LEU A 221 -12.91 19.07 -9.21
CA LEU A 221 -11.81 19.85 -9.79
C LEU A 221 -12.00 21.36 -9.65
N ASP A 222 -12.95 21.81 -8.83
CA ASP A 222 -13.31 23.22 -8.67
C ASP A 222 -12.15 24.10 -8.17
N ASP A 223 -11.25 23.53 -7.36
CA ASP A 223 -10.07 24.21 -6.82
C ASP A 223 -8.81 24.06 -7.70
N LEU A 224 -8.91 23.36 -8.85
CA LEU A 224 -7.79 23.14 -9.77
C LEU A 224 -7.43 24.43 -10.50
N ALA A 225 -6.37 25.09 -10.05
CA ALA A 225 -5.94 26.39 -10.55
C ALA A 225 -5.11 26.31 -11.84
N SER A 226 -4.34 25.23 -12.04
CA SER A 226 -3.50 25.07 -13.22
C SER A 226 -3.24 23.61 -13.60
N VAL A 227 -3.20 23.40 -14.93
CA VAL A 227 -2.69 22.21 -15.60
C VAL A 227 -1.54 22.68 -16.48
N GLY A 228 -0.33 22.17 -16.25
CA GLY A 228 0.85 22.59 -17.00
C GLY A 228 0.96 21.95 -18.38
N GLY A 229 0.31 20.80 -18.59
CA GLY A 229 0.16 20.12 -19.86
C GLY A 229 -1.24 20.28 -20.47
N ASP A 230 -1.72 19.24 -21.15
CA ASP A 230 -3.03 19.21 -21.78
C ASP A 230 -4.11 18.67 -20.81
N LEU A 231 -5.30 19.27 -20.86
CA LEU A 231 -6.52 18.72 -20.27
C LEU A 231 -7.32 17.97 -21.34
N ASN A 232 -7.30 16.64 -21.26
CA ASN A 232 -7.94 15.74 -22.22
C ASN A 232 -9.16 15.07 -21.59
N LEU A 233 -10.34 15.35 -22.15
CA LEU A 233 -11.62 14.71 -21.81
C LEU A 233 -12.06 13.87 -23.01
N ILE A 234 -12.02 12.54 -22.89
CA ILE A 234 -12.14 11.64 -24.04
C ILE A 234 -13.09 10.49 -23.75
N ARG A 235 -14.16 10.36 -24.55
CA ARG A 235 -15.12 9.24 -24.47
C ARG A 235 -15.87 9.16 -23.12
N ASP A 236 -16.13 10.29 -22.48
CA ASP A 236 -16.98 10.40 -21.29
C ASP A 236 -18.43 10.72 -21.72
N TRP A 237 -19.20 9.69 -22.06
CA TRP A 237 -20.45 9.86 -22.82
C TRP A 237 -21.60 10.48 -22.02
N ALA A 238 -21.58 10.35 -20.70
CA ALA A 238 -22.57 10.93 -19.81
C ALA A 238 -22.22 12.35 -19.34
N LEU A 239 -21.01 12.84 -19.67
CA LEU A 239 -20.52 14.12 -19.22
C LEU A 239 -21.37 15.24 -19.83
N SER A 240 -22.03 15.99 -18.94
CA SER A 240 -22.95 17.07 -19.33
C SER A 240 -22.67 18.38 -18.61
N ASP A 241 -21.92 18.30 -17.52
CA ASP A 241 -21.43 19.44 -16.75
C ASP A 241 -19.89 19.42 -16.74
N LEU A 242 -19.27 20.57 -16.97
CA LEU A 242 -17.82 20.72 -16.91
C LEU A 242 -17.36 21.33 -15.57
N GLY A 243 -18.28 21.52 -14.62
CA GLY A 243 -18.03 22.26 -13.39
C GLY A 243 -18.23 23.77 -13.58
N ALA A 244 -18.08 24.52 -12.48
CA ALA A 244 -18.31 25.97 -12.42
C ALA A 244 -17.19 26.82 -13.04
#